data_AF-A0A198ADL1-F1
#
_entry.id   AF-A0A198ADL1-F1
#
_cell.length_a   1.000
_cell.length_b   1.000
_cell.length_c   1.000
_cell.angle_alpha   90.00
_cell.angle_beta   90.00
_cell.angle_gamma   90.00
#
_symmetry.space_group_name_H-M   'P 1'
#
loop_
_entity.id
_entity.type
_entity.pdbx_description
1 polymer ?
#
loop_
_entity_poly.entity_id
_entity_poly.type
_entity_poly.pdbx_seq_one_letter_code
_entity_poly.pdbx_strand_id
1 'polypeptide(L)' 'MEDLIKKLRELHQMMMFTVDETWCIQLFELNVAANDMIDCIYESGSKNLYNELSDALEWAEDRVRQSN' A
#
# COMPACT_ATOMS: atom_id res chain seq x y z
N MET A 1 2.97 -13.82 2.47
CA MET A 1 3.35 -12.66 1.62
C MET A 1 2.40 -12.52 0.43
N GLU A 2 2.21 -13.56 -0.39
CA GLU A 2 1.30 -13.46 -1.55
C GLU A 2 -0.13 -13.07 -1.17
N ASP A 3 -0.65 -13.60 -0.05
CA ASP A 3 -1.97 -13.25 0.46
C ASP A 3 -2.08 -11.79 0.92
N LEU A 4 -1.01 -11.21 1.49
CA LEU A 4 -0.98 -9.81 1.90
C LEU A 4 -1.08 -8.89 0.66
N ILE A 5 -0.30 -9.21 -0.37
CA ILE A 5 -0.32 -8.48 -1.65
C ILE A 5 -1.70 -8.58 -2.30
N LYS A 6 -2.33 -9.76 -2.31
CA LYS A 6 -3.66 -9.96 -2.86
C LYS A 6 -4.70 -9.10 -2.14
N LYS A 7 -4.74 -9.16 -0.81
CA LYS A 7 -5.65 -8.35 0.01
C LYS A 7 -5.44 -6.85 -0.19
N LEU A 8 -4.19 -6.38 -0.20
CA LEU A 8 -3.89 -4.97 -0.46
C LEU A 8 -4.43 -4.51 -1.82
N ARG A 9 -4.23 -5.32 -2.86
CA ARG A 9 -4.71 -5.03 -4.23
C ARG A 9 -6.22 -5.07 -4.39
N GLU A 10 -6.94 -5.73 -3.49
CA GLU A 10 -8.40 -5.69 -3.43
C GLU A 10 -8.92 -4.37 -2.84
N LEU A 11 -8.10 -3.67 -2.05
CA LEU A 11 -8.48 -2.43 -1.36
C LEU A 11 -7.92 -1.17 -2.02
N HIS A 12 -6.70 -1.23 -2.58
CA HIS A 12 -5.97 -0.09 -3.12
C HIS A 12 -5.10 -0.49 -4.31
N GLN A 13 -4.79 0.47 -5.20
CA GLN A 13 -3.67 0.29 -6.12
C GLN A 13 -2.37 0.36 -5.31
N MET A 14 -1.36 -0.41 -5.70
CA MET A 14 -0.13 -0.56 -4.92
C MET A 14 1.11 -0.49 -5.80
N MET A 15 2.09 0.33 -5.37
CA MET A 15 3.46 0.32 -5.88
C MET A 15 4.41 -0.17 -4.79
N MET A 16 5.37 -1.01 -5.19
CA MET A 16 6.39 -1.57 -4.30
C MET A 16 7.75 -1.45 -4.97
N PHE A 17 8.69 -0.83 -4.28
CA PHE A 17 10.05 -0.58 -4.78
C PHE A 17 11.04 -0.56 -3.62
N THR A 18 12.32 -0.34 -3.93
CA THR A 18 13.37 -0.23 -2.92
C THR A 18 14.16 1.06 -3.08
N VAL A 19 14.53 1.67 -1.94
CA VAL A 19 15.42 2.83 -1.85
C VAL A 19 16.38 2.58 -0.69
N ASP A 20 17.69 2.71 -0.92
CA ASP A 20 18.72 2.55 0.14
C ASP A 20 18.49 1.31 1.05
N GLU A 21 18.33 0.14 0.42
CA GLU A 21 18.07 -1.16 1.09
C GLU A 21 16.76 -1.24 1.90
N THR A 22 15.85 -0.28 1.71
CA THR A 22 14.55 -0.21 2.36
C THR A 22 13.47 -0.55 1.35
N TRP A 23 12.53 -1.42 1.73
CA TRP A 23 11.31 -1.65 0.98
C TRP A 23 10.38 -0.47 1.20
N CYS A 24 9.82 0.07 0.13
CA CYS A 24 8.84 1.14 0.18
C CYS A 24 7.53 0.64 -0.42
N ILE A 25 6.42 0.91 0.26
CA ILE A 25 5.07 0.68 -0.26
C ILE A 25 4.35 2.00 -0.37
N GLN A 26 3.76 2.22 -1.53
CA GLN A 26 2.84 3.32 -1.78
C GLN A 26 1.47 2.76 -2.17
N LEU A 27 0.41 3.30 -1.57
CA LEU A 27 -0.98 2.98 -1.91
C LEU A 27 -1.68 4.17 -2.57
N PHE A 28 -2.61 3.87 -3.47
CA PHE A 28 -3.41 4.84 -4.20
C PHE A 28 -4.87 4.41 -4.28
N GLU A 29 -5.77 5.35 -4.53
CA GLU A 29 -7.20 5.10 -4.70
C GLU A 29 -7.48 4.13 -5.87
N LEU A 30 -8.40 3.17 -5.68
CA LEU A 30 -8.73 2.18 -6.72
C LEU A 30 -9.40 2.78 -7.95
N ASN A 31 -10.21 3.81 -7.73
CA ASN A 31 -11.12 4.39 -8.73
C ASN A 31 -10.47 5.50 -9.59
N VAL A 32 -9.18 5.77 -9.40
CA VAL A 32 -8.44 6.76 -10.17
C VAL A 32 -7.23 6.05 -10.79
N ALA A 33 -6.90 6.35 -12.05
CA ALA A 33 -5.78 5.72 -12.72
C ALA A 33 -4.45 6.29 -12.18
N ALA A 34 -3.60 5.49 -11.52
CA ALA A 34 -2.36 5.97 -10.89
C ALA A 34 -1.38 6.71 -11.81
N ASN A 35 -1.52 6.55 -13.14
CA ASN A 35 -0.73 7.29 -14.13
C ASN A 35 -1.19 8.74 -14.36
N ASP A 36 -2.30 9.18 -13.76
CA ASP A 36 -2.84 10.55 -13.88
C ASP A 36 -2.30 11.52 -12.81
N MET A 37 -1.07 11.35 -12.34
CA MET A 37 -0.44 12.16 -11.28
C MET A 37 -1.24 12.16 -9.96
N ILE A 38 -1.67 11.00 -9.49
CA ILE A 38 -2.40 10.88 -8.23
C ILE A 38 -1.46 11.07 -7.04
N ASP A 39 -1.95 11.80 -6.04
CA ASP A 39 -1.37 11.85 -4.71
C ASP A 39 -1.41 10.47 -4.04
N CYS A 40 -0.23 9.99 -3.68
CA CYS A 40 -0.07 8.84 -2.80
C CYS A 40 -0.86 9.07 -1.49
N ILE A 41 -1.73 8.13 -1.11
CA ILE A 41 -2.56 8.26 0.11
C ILE A 41 -1.94 7.58 1.32
N TYR A 42 -0.94 6.73 1.09
CA TYR A 42 -0.16 6.06 2.11
C TYR A 42 1.23 5.73 1.56
N GLU A 43 2.25 6.10 2.31
CA GLU A 43 3.63 5.73 2.04
C GLU A 43 4.34 5.35 3.34
N SER A 44 5.03 4.22 3.31
CA SER A 44 5.94 3.82 4.37
C SER A 44 7.16 3.12 3.79
N GLY A 45 8.16 2.88 4.65
CA GLY A 45 9.30 2.07 4.28
C GLY A 45 9.99 1.40 5.46
N SER A 46 10.46 0.17 5.23
CA SER A 46 11.13 -0.66 6.21
C SER A 46 12.12 -1.63 5.55
N LYS A 47 13.17 -2.02 6.27
CA LYS A 47 14.10 -3.07 5.81
C LYS A 47 13.44 -4.45 5.75
N ASN A 48 12.29 -4.62 6.40
CA ASN A 48 11.54 -5.87 6.42
C ASN A 48 10.25 -5.74 5.61
N LEU A 49 10.22 -6.38 4.44
CA LEU A 49 9.07 -6.38 3.54
C LEU A 49 7.79 -6.94 4.16
N TYR A 50 7.90 -7.95 5.03
CA TYR A 50 6.71 -8.55 5.65
C TYR A 50 6.02 -7.56 6.59
N ASN A 51 6.81 -6.84 7.40
CA ASN A 51 6.27 -5.81 8.29
C ASN A 51 5.66 -4.69 7.46
N GLU A 52 6.38 -4.24 6.43
CA GLU A 52 5.93 -3.19 5.53
C GLU A 52 4.56 -3.51 4.88
N LEU A 53 4.39 -4.73 4.37
CA LEU A 53 3.12 -5.21 3.83
C LEU A 53 2.02 -5.35 4.88
N SER A 54 2.38 -5.72 6.11
CA SER A 54 1.42 -5.91 7.20
C SER A 54 0.89 -4.57 7.69
N ASP A 55 1.77 -3.59 7.90
CA ASP A 55 1.44 -2.24 8.34
C ASP A 55 0.58 -1.52 7.28
N ALA A 56 0.94 -1.66 6.00
CA ALA A 56 0.14 -1.12 4.90
C ALA A 56 -1.26 -1.74 4.83
N LEU A 57 -1.39 -3.05 5.09
CA LEU A 57 -2.69 -3.72 5.08
C LEU A 57 -3.56 -3.30 6.26
N GLU A 58 -2.98 -3.18 7.46
CA GLU A 58 -3.68 -2.68 8.64
C GLU A 58 -4.24 -1.28 8.40
N TRP A 59 -3.40 -0.38 7.85
CA TRP A 59 -3.83 0.96 7.45
C TRP A 59 -4.98 0.93 6.42
N ALA A 60 -4.87 0.09 5.39
CA ALA A 60 -5.88 -0.03 4.34
C ALA A 60 -7.22 -0.53 4.89
N GLU A 61 -7.21 -1.52 5.77
CA GLU A 61 -8.41 -2.07 6.40
C GLU A 61 -9.07 -1.04 7.35
N ASP A 62 -8.27 -0.26 8.08
CA ASP A 62 -8.78 0.84 8.92
C ASP A 62 -9.41 1.95 8.08
N ARG A 63 -8.78 2.34 6.97
CA ARG A 63 -9.28 3.38 6.06
C ARG A 63 -10.66 3.03 5.49
N VAL A 64 -10.85 1.78 5.08
CA VAL A 64 -12.14 1.29 4.56
C VAL A 64 -13.18 1.19 5.67
N ARG A 65 -12.79 0.79 6.89
CA ARG A 65 -13.71 0.75 8.05
C ARG A 65 -14.23 2.14 8.45
N GLN A 66 -13.41 3.18 8.33
CA GLN A 66 -13.80 4.57 8.64
C GLN A 66 -14.66 5.23 7.55
N SER A 67 -14.66 4.67 6.34
CA SER A 67 -15.37 5.22 5.18
C SER A 67 -16.79 4.64 5.00
N ASN A 68 -17.16 3.64 5.81
CA ASN A 68 -18.50 3.02 5.89
C ASN A 68 -19.24 3.49 7.14
#